data_AF-A0A0R2PD63-F1
#
_entry.id   AF-A0A0R2PD63-F1
#
_cell.length_a   1.000
_cell.length_b   1.000
_cell.length_c   1.000
_cell.angle_alpha   90.00
_cell.angle_beta   90.00
_cell.angle_gamma   90.00
#
_symmetry.space_group_name_H-M   'P 1'
#
loop_
_entity.id
_entity.type
_entity.pdbx_description
1 polymer ?
#
loop_
_entity_poly.entity_id
_entity_poly.type
_entity_poly.pdbx_seq_one_letter_code
_entity_poly.pdbx_strand_id
1 'polypeptide(L)'
;MLIQRGAQRLMPPEVLGTHIGSPISHITRRSHSLTFRSSTALFGWLGVEWNLLDASPHELDRLTSVIAQYKTFRPLLHTGLLFREDHPDNNIMVHGVSAHDQSHSLASVTRLANSPSSHVDPIHFHQFDDNATFMIEPLHLGTPTYAPHRKLPQWIDEGSITMTGKQLREIGITCPPLLPASSFLIQIHKVM
;
A
#
# COMPACT_ATOMS: atom_id res chain seq x y z
N MET A 1 3.54 0.30 -10.70
CA MET A 1 3.79 1.47 -9.84
C MET A 1 4.42 2.66 -10.55
N LEU A 2 5.63 2.60 -11.14
CA LEU A 2 6.24 3.80 -11.73
C LEU A 2 5.41 4.46 -12.85
N ILE A 3 4.83 3.64 -13.75
CA ILE A 3 3.91 4.10 -14.81
C ILE A 3 2.70 4.82 -14.19
N GLN A 4 2.02 4.18 -13.23
CA GLN A 4 0.86 4.78 -12.53
C GLN A 4 1.24 6.08 -11.84
N ARG A 5 2.37 6.13 -11.11
CA ARG A 5 2.84 7.34 -10.43
C ARG A 5 3.10 8.49 -11.41
N GLY A 6 3.64 8.19 -12.59
CA GLY A 6 3.81 9.17 -13.68
C GLY A 6 2.47 9.67 -14.22
N ALA A 7 1.59 8.75 -14.63
CA ALA A 7 0.28 9.06 -15.19
C ALA A 7 -0.60 9.88 -14.23
N GLN A 8 -0.58 9.53 -12.95
CA GLN A 8 -1.33 10.20 -11.87
C GLN A 8 -0.89 11.65 -11.60
N ARG A 9 0.14 12.17 -12.27
CA ARG A 9 0.44 13.61 -12.25
C ARG A 9 -0.54 14.44 -13.10
N LEU A 10 -1.22 13.81 -14.04
CA LEU A 10 -2.09 14.47 -15.02
C LEU A 10 -3.52 13.91 -15.01
N MET A 11 -3.67 12.62 -14.70
CA MET A 11 -4.95 11.91 -14.73
C MET A 11 -5.31 11.43 -13.33
N PRO A 12 -6.57 11.57 -12.89
CA PRO A 12 -6.96 11.09 -11.57
C PRO A 12 -7.08 9.55 -11.55
N PRO A 13 -6.98 8.88 -10.38
CA PRO A 13 -6.94 7.42 -10.29
C PRO A 13 -8.15 6.69 -10.90
N GLU A 14 -9.33 7.30 -10.86
CA GLU A 14 -10.61 6.74 -11.33
C GLU A 14 -10.69 6.54 -12.84
N VAL A 15 -9.81 7.20 -13.63
CA VAL A 15 -9.74 6.99 -15.08
C VAL A 15 -8.55 6.13 -15.51
N LEU A 16 -7.75 5.63 -14.56
CA LEU A 16 -6.56 4.83 -14.83
C LEU A 16 -6.83 3.35 -14.55
N GLY A 17 -6.92 2.54 -15.61
CA GLY A 17 -7.02 1.08 -15.51
C GLY A 17 -5.78 0.44 -14.90
N THR A 18 -5.97 -0.40 -13.89
CA THR A 18 -4.88 -1.05 -13.14
C THR A 18 -5.21 -2.50 -12.84
N HIS A 19 -4.56 -3.44 -13.51
CA HIS A 19 -5.01 -4.83 -13.52
C HIS A 19 -4.05 -5.78 -12.79
N ILE A 20 -4.62 -6.76 -12.09
CA ILE A 20 -3.89 -7.92 -11.57
C ILE A 20 -3.66 -8.87 -12.75
N GLY A 21 -2.47 -8.77 -13.37
CA GLY A 21 -2.04 -9.68 -14.43
C GLY A 21 -1.54 -11.03 -13.90
N SER A 22 -1.24 -12.01 -14.75
CA SER A 22 -0.70 -13.34 -14.37
C SER A 22 0.55 -13.32 -13.45
N PRO A 23 0.87 -14.42 -12.72
CA PRO A 23 2.03 -14.48 -11.81
C PRO A 23 3.37 -14.11 -12.46
N ILE A 24 3.57 -14.50 -13.72
CA ILE A 24 4.72 -14.11 -14.55
C ILE A 24 4.24 -13.10 -15.59
N SER A 25 4.86 -11.93 -15.61
CA SER A 25 4.57 -10.88 -16.60
C SER A 25 4.92 -11.34 -18.02
N HIS A 26 3.98 -11.22 -18.96
CA HIS A 26 4.24 -11.55 -20.37
C HIS A 26 5.15 -10.54 -21.08
N ILE A 27 5.22 -9.30 -20.58
CA ILE A 27 6.07 -8.23 -21.13
C ILE A 27 7.50 -8.34 -20.59
N THR A 28 7.65 -8.48 -19.27
CA THR A 28 8.96 -8.34 -18.60
C THR A 28 9.53 -9.65 -18.08
N ARG A 29 8.74 -10.73 -18.09
CA ARG A 29 9.07 -12.05 -17.53
C ARG A 29 9.40 -12.05 -16.03
N ARG A 30 9.22 -10.94 -15.32
CA ARG A 30 9.31 -10.91 -13.85
C ARG A 30 8.16 -11.69 -13.22
N SER A 31 8.48 -12.40 -12.14
CA SER A 31 7.51 -13.08 -11.28
C SER A 31 7.24 -12.24 -10.04
N HIS A 32 5.97 -12.10 -9.66
CA HIS A 32 5.56 -11.35 -8.47
C HIS A 32 4.41 -12.03 -7.73
N SER A 33 4.46 -11.96 -6.40
CA SER A 33 3.41 -12.48 -5.53
C SER A 33 2.06 -11.85 -5.83
N LEU A 34 0.97 -12.57 -5.55
CA LEU A 34 -0.37 -12.04 -5.70
C LEU A 34 -0.58 -10.80 -4.81
N THR A 35 -0.04 -10.80 -3.58
CA THR A 35 -0.06 -9.65 -2.66
C THR A 35 0.54 -8.39 -3.30
N PHE A 36 1.72 -8.51 -3.91
CA PHE A 36 2.38 -7.36 -4.55
C PHE A 36 1.61 -6.85 -5.77
N ARG A 37 1.13 -7.77 -6.61
CA ARG A 37 0.31 -7.44 -7.78
C ARG A 37 -1.00 -6.75 -7.38
N SER A 38 -1.69 -7.26 -6.37
CA SER A 38 -2.96 -6.69 -5.89
C SER A 38 -2.77 -5.33 -5.22
N SER A 39 -1.79 -5.19 -4.32
CA SER A 39 -1.46 -3.90 -3.70
C SER A 39 -1.11 -2.83 -4.73
N THR A 40 -0.39 -3.21 -5.79
CA THR A 40 -0.07 -2.30 -6.91
C THR A 40 -1.31 -1.87 -7.69
N ALA A 41 -2.22 -2.80 -7.94
CA ALA A 41 -3.40 -2.56 -8.76
C ALA A 41 -4.53 -1.84 -8.01
N LEU A 42 -4.52 -1.86 -6.67
CA LEU A 42 -5.57 -1.31 -5.82
C LEU A 42 -5.84 0.20 -6.03
N PHE A 43 -4.79 0.99 -6.24
CA PHE A 43 -4.84 2.46 -6.28
C PHE A 43 -5.24 3.04 -7.66
N GLY A 44 -6.06 2.30 -8.40
CA GLY A 44 -6.66 2.74 -9.66
C GLY A 44 -7.95 1.99 -9.94
N TRP A 45 -8.35 1.94 -11.19
CA TRP A 45 -9.48 1.14 -11.62
C TRP A 45 -9.10 -0.34 -11.71
N LEU A 46 -9.32 -1.06 -10.61
CA LEU A 46 -8.93 -2.46 -10.45
C LEU A 46 -9.65 -3.38 -11.44
N GLY A 47 -8.87 -4.19 -12.14
CA GLY A 47 -9.33 -5.31 -12.96
C GLY A 47 -8.44 -6.54 -12.80
N VAL A 48 -8.77 -7.62 -13.50
CA VAL A 48 -8.00 -8.87 -13.51
C VAL A 48 -7.73 -9.24 -14.97
N GLU A 49 -6.46 -9.44 -15.30
CA GLU A 49 -5.97 -9.81 -16.63
C GLU A 49 -5.12 -11.07 -16.55
N TRP A 50 -5.79 -12.15 -16.13
CA TRP A 50 -5.15 -13.44 -15.89
C TRP A 50 -6.13 -14.55 -16.29
N ASN A 51 -5.65 -15.57 -16.98
CA ASN A 51 -6.42 -16.79 -17.20
C ASN A 51 -6.68 -17.51 -15.88
N LEU A 52 -7.89 -17.34 -15.34
CA LEU A 52 -8.27 -17.92 -14.05
C LEU A 52 -8.50 -19.43 -14.08
N LEU A 53 -8.54 -20.05 -15.28
CA LEU A 53 -8.57 -21.51 -15.41
C LEU A 53 -7.26 -22.16 -14.93
N ASP A 54 -6.17 -21.40 -14.95
CA ASP A 54 -4.84 -21.86 -14.51
C ASP A 54 -4.56 -21.50 -13.03
N ALA A 55 -5.49 -20.80 -12.38
CA ALA A 55 -5.34 -20.36 -11.00
C ALA A 55 -5.57 -21.50 -10.01
N SER A 56 -4.72 -21.59 -9.00
CA SER A 56 -4.96 -22.51 -7.89
C SER A 56 -6.19 -22.07 -7.07
N PRO A 57 -6.87 -23.00 -6.36
CA PRO A 57 -7.97 -22.65 -5.47
C PRO A 57 -7.60 -21.57 -4.45
N HIS A 58 -6.40 -21.67 -3.87
CA HIS A 58 -5.89 -20.66 -2.94
C HIS A 58 -5.77 -19.27 -3.59
N GLU A 59 -5.29 -19.18 -4.83
CA GLU A 59 -5.21 -17.88 -5.52
C GLU A 59 -6.59 -17.32 -5.86
N LEU A 60 -7.57 -18.16 -6.21
CA LEU A 60 -8.95 -17.75 -6.45
C LEU A 60 -9.59 -17.20 -5.16
N ASP A 61 -9.38 -17.85 -4.03
CA ASP A 61 -9.84 -17.38 -2.71
C ASP A 61 -9.21 -16.03 -2.36
N ARG A 62 -7.89 -15.92 -2.54
CA ARG A 62 -7.16 -14.67 -2.33
C ARG A 62 -7.67 -13.56 -3.24
N LEU A 63 -7.91 -13.85 -4.52
CA LEU A 63 -8.41 -12.88 -5.49
C LEU A 63 -9.82 -12.41 -5.13
N THR A 64 -10.68 -13.32 -4.68
CA THR A 64 -12.02 -13.01 -4.19
C THR A 64 -11.96 -12.03 -3.01
N SER A 65 -11.09 -12.30 -2.04
CA SER A 65 -10.86 -11.40 -0.89
C SER A 65 -10.37 -10.02 -1.33
N VAL A 66 -9.41 -9.95 -2.26
CA VAL A 66 -8.89 -8.69 -2.80
C VAL A 66 -10.01 -7.88 -3.49
N ILE A 67 -10.83 -8.53 -4.32
CA ILE A 67 -11.94 -7.86 -5.02
C ILE A 67 -12.98 -7.35 -4.03
N ALA A 68 -13.29 -8.12 -2.99
CA ALA A 68 -14.21 -7.69 -1.93
C ALA A 68 -13.67 -6.45 -1.20
N GLN A 69 -12.41 -6.46 -0.78
CA GLN A 69 -11.77 -5.30 -0.14
C GLN A 69 -11.74 -4.09 -1.07
N TYR A 70 -11.41 -4.27 -2.36
CA TYR A 70 -11.46 -3.19 -3.33
C TYR A 70 -12.87 -2.58 -3.44
N LYS A 71 -13.92 -3.40 -3.46
CA LYS A 71 -15.30 -2.88 -3.50
C LYS A 71 -15.63 -2.05 -2.26
N THR A 72 -15.18 -2.48 -1.08
CA THR A 72 -15.35 -1.73 0.18
C THR A 72 -14.64 -0.37 0.12
N PHE A 73 -13.40 -0.34 -0.36
CA PHE A 73 -12.59 0.89 -0.41
C PHE A 73 -12.81 1.73 -1.66
N ARG A 74 -13.57 1.24 -2.65
CA ARG A 74 -13.78 1.90 -3.94
C ARG A 74 -14.23 3.36 -3.80
N PRO A 75 -15.21 3.72 -2.94
CA PRO A 75 -15.60 5.12 -2.80
C PRO A 75 -14.39 6.00 -2.42
N LEU A 76 -13.63 5.61 -1.40
CA LEU A 76 -12.42 6.34 -1.01
C LEU A 76 -11.39 6.37 -2.14
N LEU A 77 -11.06 5.24 -2.76
CA LEU A 77 -10.02 5.14 -3.78
C LEU A 77 -10.29 6.00 -5.03
N HIS A 78 -11.56 6.21 -5.37
CA HIS A 78 -11.98 6.94 -6.57
C HIS A 78 -12.37 8.39 -6.32
N THR A 79 -12.65 8.79 -5.08
CA THR A 79 -13.06 10.17 -4.78
C THR A 79 -12.18 10.89 -3.76
N GLY A 80 -11.25 10.18 -3.13
CA GLY A 80 -10.37 10.78 -2.13
C GLY A 80 -9.20 11.56 -2.73
N LEU A 81 -8.51 12.27 -1.86
CA LEU A 81 -7.31 13.03 -2.16
C LEU A 81 -6.09 12.10 -2.24
N LEU A 82 -5.52 11.97 -3.43
CA LEU A 82 -4.25 11.27 -3.64
C LEU A 82 -3.12 12.04 -2.92
N PHE A 83 -2.29 11.31 -2.18
CA PHE A 83 -1.06 11.84 -1.60
C PHE A 83 0.13 10.92 -1.88
N ARG A 84 1.32 11.49 -1.74
CA ARG A 84 2.60 10.80 -1.91
C ARG A 84 3.54 11.32 -0.83
N GLU A 85 4.26 10.40 -0.22
CA GLU A 85 5.29 10.74 0.75
C GLU A 85 6.63 10.37 0.15
N ASP A 86 7.60 11.24 0.37
CA ASP A 86 8.98 10.97 0.02
C ASP A 86 9.63 10.17 1.15
N HIS A 87 10.54 9.28 0.78
CA HIS A 87 11.29 8.45 1.73
C HIS A 87 12.79 8.59 1.42
N PRO A 88 13.67 8.67 2.43
CA PRO A 88 15.11 8.83 2.21
C PRO A 88 15.72 7.72 1.35
N ASP A 89 15.21 6.50 1.49
CA ASP A 89 15.50 5.41 0.56
C ASP A 89 14.59 5.46 -0.67
N ASN A 90 15.20 5.78 -1.82
CA ASN A 90 14.55 5.83 -3.14
C ASN A 90 13.95 4.50 -3.62
N ASN A 91 14.28 3.37 -2.97
CA ASN A 91 13.66 2.08 -3.26
C ASN A 91 12.34 1.86 -2.53
N ILE A 92 11.96 2.76 -1.61
CA ILE A 92 10.68 2.73 -0.92
C ILE A 92 9.78 3.81 -1.50
N MET A 93 8.59 3.38 -1.92
CA MET A 93 7.55 4.25 -2.42
C MET A 93 6.39 4.28 -1.44
N VAL A 94 6.01 5.48 -1.02
CA VAL A 94 4.83 5.73 -0.19
C VAL A 94 3.84 6.57 -0.97
N HIS A 95 2.60 6.10 -1.01
CA HIS A 95 1.48 6.81 -1.64
C HIS A 95 0.16 6.31 -1.05
N GLY A 96 -0.89 7.11 -1.21
CA GLY A 96 -2.18 6.74 -0.66
C GLY A 96 -3.29 7.66 -1.11
N VAL A 97 -4.47 7.41 -0.57
CA VAL A 97 -5.67 8.21 -0.77
C VAL A 97 -6.29 8.51 0.59
N SER A 98 -6.69 9.75 0.81
CA SER A 98 -7.35 10.20 2.04
C SER A 98 -8.74 10.75 1.75
N ALA A 99 -9.69 10.55 2.65
CA ALA A 99 -10.95 11.28 2.61
C ALA A 99 -10.67 12.78 2.74
N HIS A 100 -11.51 13.63 2.14
CA HIS A 100 -11.29 15.09 2.15
C HIS A 100 -11.23 15.68 3.57
N ASP A 101 -11.90 15.07 4.53
CA ASP A 101 -11.92 15.45 5.95
C ASP A 101 -10.88 14.70 6.81
N GLN A 102 -10.04 13.87 6.17
CA GLN A 102 -9.04 13.01 6.79
C GLN A 102 -9.60 11.96 7.76
N SER A 103 -10.92 11.70 7.73
CA SER A 103 -11.56 10.71 8.60
C SER A 103 -11.03 9.29 8.37
N HIS A 104 -10.73 8.95 7.12
CA HIS A 104 -10.23 7.66 6.71
C HIS A 104 -9.23 7.78 5.55
N SER A 105 -8.10 7.08 5.64
CA SER A 105 -7.07 7.05 4.60
C SER A 105 -6.50 5.66 4.41
N LEU A 106 -6.04 5.40 3.20
CA LEU A 106 -5.29 4.20 2.84
C LEU A 106 -3.92 4.59 2.31
N ALA A 107 -2.87 3.93 2.80
CA ALA A 107 -1.51 4.10 2.32
C ALA A 107 -0.92 2.77 1.87
N SER A 108 -0.10 2.81 0.83
CA SER A 108 0.80 1.75 0.43
C SER A 108 2.23 2.17 0.69
N VAL A 109 2.96 1.28 1.37
CA VAL A 109 4.41 1.32 1.51
C VAL A 109 4.97 0.15 0.72
N THR A 110 5.77 0.45 -0.30
CA THR A 110 6.28 -0.56 -1.21
C THR A 110 7.78 -0.46 -1.36
N ARG A 111 8.48 -1.57 -1.14
CA ARG A 111 9.90 -1.70 -1.46
C ARG A 111 10.08 -2.31 -2.85
N LEU A 112 10.69 -1.57 -3.76
CA LEU A 112 10.93 -1.98 -5.15
C LEU A 112 12.16 -2.89 -5.28
N ALA A 113 13.25 -2.55 -4.59
CA ALA A 113 14.54 -3.23 -4.67
C ALA A 113 15.25 -3.21 -3.30
N ASN A 114 16.45 -3.78 -3.24
CA ASN A 114 17.26 -3.69 -2.02
C ASN A 114 17.82 -2.29 -1.84
N SER A 115 17.70 -1.79 -0.62
CA SER A 115 18.32 -0.57 -0.14
C SER A 115 19.81 -0.80 0.17
N PRO A 116 20.65 0.25 0.12
CA PRO A 116 22.05 0.17 0.54
C PRO A 116 22.23 -0.10 2.05
N SER A 117 21.18 0.16 2.86
CA SER A 117 21.15 -0.10 4.30
C SER A 117 20.11 -1.16 4.64
N SER A 118 20.37 -1.94 5.70
CA SER A 118 19.36 -2.81 6.30
C SER A 118 18.47 -2.09 7.33
N HIS A 119 18.85 -0.89 7.74
CA HIS A 119 18.01 0.00 8.52
C HIS A 119 17.06 0.75 7.58
N VAL A 120 15.79 0.79 7.96
CA VAL A 120 14.74 1.49 7.21
C VAL A 120 14.27 2.63 8.08
N ASP A 121 14.30 3.84 7.53
CA ASP A 121 13.79 5.03 8.21
C ASP A 121 12.27 4.93 8.43
N PRO A 122 11.72 5.69 9.40
CA PRO A 122 10.28 5.78 9.58
C PRO A 122 9.56 6.32 8.34
N ILE A 123 8.30 5.93 8.18
CA ILE A 123 7.40 6.53 7.20
C ILE A 123 6.72 7.73 7.82
N HIS A 124 6.91 8.89 7.19
CA HIS A 124 6.27 10.14 7.61
C HIS A 124 5.04 10.42 6.75
N PHE A 125 4.04 11.08 7.35
CA PHE A 125 2.85 11.54 6.66
C PHE A 125 2.63 13.02 6.95
N HIS A 126 2.73 13.88 5.94
CA HIS A 126 2.80 15.33 6.10
C HIS A 126 1.46 16.05 5.91
N GLN A 127 0.48 15.37 5.34
CA GLN A 127 -0.83 15.89 4.97
C GLN A 127 -1.83 15.94 6.13
N PHE A 128 -1.58 15.20 7.23
CA PHE A 128 -2.52 15.10 8.35
C PHE A 128 -2.53 16.34 9.24
N ASP A 129 -3.70 16.69 9.77
CA ASP A 129 -3.86 17.78 10.74
C ASP A 129 -3.06 17.49 12.02
N ASP A 130 -2.11 18.38 12.32
CA ASP A 130 -1.18 18.26 13.45
C ASP A 130 -1.87 18.03 14.80
N ASN A 131 -3.05 18.63 14.98
CA ASN A 131 -3.78 18.61 16.25
C ASN A 131 -4.78 17.45 16.33
N ALA A 132 -5.03 16.76 15.22
CA ALA A 132 -5.85 15.57 15.20
C ALA A 132 -5.05 14.34 15.65
N THR A 133 -5.77 13.37 16.20
CA THR A 133 -5.23 12.06 16.56
C THR A 133 -5.70 11.03 15.55
N PHE A 134 -4.81 10.11 15.18
CA PHE A 134 -5.08 9.08 14.20
C PHE A 134 -4.70 7.71 14.75
N MET A 135 -5.52 6.71 14.45
CA MET A 135 -5.24 5.30 14.66
C MET A 135 -4.75 4.69 13.36
N ILE A 136 -3.58 4.05 13.41
CA ILE A 136 -2.87 3.48 12.27
C ILE A 136 -2.88 1.96 12.42
N GLU A 137 -3.36 1.25 11.41
CA GLU A 137 -3.51 -0.21 11.45
C GLU A 137 -2.98 -0.86 10.15
N PRO A 138 -2.36 -2.04 10.23
CA PRO A 138 -2.07 -2.85 9.05
C PRO A 138 -3.34 -3.19 8.25
N LEU A 139 -3.28 -3.07 6.92
CA LEU A 139 -4.29 -3.58 6.01
C LEU A 139 -3.73 -4.75 5.19
N HIS A 140 -4.40 -5.89 5.23
CA HIS A 140 -3.91 -7.12 4.60
C HIS A 140 -4.69 -7.51 3.33
N LEU A 141 -4.12 -7.20 2.16
CA LEU A 141 -4.51 -7.79 0.87
C LEU A 141 -3.81 -9.13 0.58
N GLY A 142 -3.07 -9.63 1.56
CA GLY A 142 -2.26 -10.84 1.53
C GLY A 142 -1.18 -10.70 2.57
N THR A 143 -0.25 -11.65 2.59
CA THR A 143 0.92 -11.57 3.46
C THR A 143 2.04 -10.85 2.71
N PRO A 144 2.51 -9.68 3.17
CA PRO A 144 3.73 -9.07 2.65
C PRO A 144 4.92 -9.97 2.93
N THR A 145 5.95 -9.90 2.10
CA THR A 145 7.18 -10.65 2.35
C THR A 145 8.15 -9.79 3.15
N TYR A 146 8.46 -10.23 4.36
CA TYR A 146 9.39 -9.57 5.27
C TYR A 146 10.77 -10.24 5.24
N ALA A 147 11.80 -9.48 5.59
CA ALA A 147 13.15 -9.99 5.72
C ALA A 147 13.22 -11.02 6.86
N PRO A 148 13.86 -12.18 6.63
CA PRO A 148 13.95 -13.21 7.65
C PRO A 148 14.77 -12.73 8.86
N HIS A 149 14.50 -13.31 10.03
CA HIS A 149 15.21 -13.02 11.28
C HIS A 149 15.15 -11.55 11.76
N ARG A 150 14.19 -10.77 11.26
CA ARG A 150 13.87 -9.44 11.78
C ARG A 150 12.52 -9.49 12.49
N LYS A 151 12.45 -8.85 13.66
CA LYS A 151 11.17 -8.63 14.34
C LYS A 151 10.35 -7.60 13.57
N LEU A 152 9.04 -7.78 13.56
CA LEU A 152 8.14 -6.75 13.08
C LEU A 152 8.13 -5.58 14.08
N PRO A 153 7.83 -4.36 13.62
CA PRO A 153 7.54 -3.25 14.51
C PRO A 153 6.42 -3.60 15.49
N GLN A 154 6.56 -3.17 16.75
CA GLN A 154 5.59 -3.48 17.81
C GLN A 154 4.15 -3.10 17.44
N TRP A 155 3.94 -1.98 16.76
CA TRP A 155 2.61 -1.54 16.32
C TRP A 155 1.92 -2.49 15.34
N ILE A 156 2.70 -3.27 14.57
CA ILE A 156 2.14 -4.32 13.69
C ILE A 156 1.76 -5.54 14.52
N ASP A 157 2.59 -5.94 15.48
CA ASP A 157 2.32 -7.07 16.37
C ASP A 157 1.11 -6.79 17.29
N GLU A 158 0.95 -5.55 17.74
CA GLU A 158 -0.20 -5.07 18.53
C GLU A 158 -1.43 -4.76 17.68
N GLY A 159 -1.30 -4.74 16.36
CA GLY A 159 -2.37 -4.50 15.40
C GLY A 159 -2.72 -3.02 15.17
N SER A 160 -2.25 -2.10 16.02
CA SER A 160 -2.44 -0.67 15.81
C SER A 160 -1.43 0.19 16.57
N ILE A 161 -1.32 1.46 16.20
CA ILE A 161 -0.73 2.52 17.01
C ILE A 161 -1.53 3.81 16.84
N THR A 162 -1.63 4.60 17.91
CA THR A 162 -2.28 5.90 17.87
C THR A 162 -1.23 7.01 17.94
N MET A 163 -1.30 7.95 17.01
CA MET A 163 -0.37 9.07 16.90
C MET A 163 -1.10 10.35 16.52
N THR A 164 -0.64 11.50 16.98
CA THR A 164 -1.13 12.78 16.45
C THR A 164 -0.61 13.03 15.04
N GLY A 165 -1.28 13.88 14.26
CA GLY A 165 -0.77 14.30 12.94
C GLY A 165 0.64 14.87 13.03
N LYS A 166 0.94 15.61 14.09
CA LYS A 166 2.30 16.15 14.34
C LYS A 166 3.32 15.03 14.57
N GLN A 167 2.96 13.98 15.30
CA GLN A 167 3.85 12.83 15.50
C GLN A 167 4.04 12.06 14.18
N LEU A 168 2.99 11.90 13.37
CA LEU A 168 3.10 11.27 12.04
C LEU A 168 4.02 12.07 11.10
N ARG A 169 4.02 13.40 11.21
CA ARG A 169 4.91 14.27 10.43
C ARG A 169 6.35 14.25 10.94
N GLU A 170 6.58 14.44 12.24
CA GLU A 170 7.92 14.68 12.77
C GLU A 170 8.66 13.40 13.20
N ILE A 171 7.93 12.35 13.62
CA ILE A 171 8.50 11.09 14.12
C ILE A 171 8.30 9.96 13.11
N GLY A 172 7.11 9.89 12.51
CA GLY A 172 6.73 8.83 11.58
C GLY A 172 6.47 7.48 12.26
N ILE A 173 6.00 6.52 11.47
CA ILE A 173 5.78 5.14 11.91
C ILE A 173 6.95 4.24 11.46
N THR A 174 7.39 3.35 12.32
CA THR A 174 8.48 2.42 11.99
C THR A 174 8.07 1.53 10.81
N CYS A 175 8.82 1.59 9.71
CA CYS A 175 8.58 0.77 8.53
C CYS A 175 8.91 -0.71 8.81
N PRO A 176 8.05 -1.66 8.40
CA PRO A 176 8.42 -3.07 8.47
C PRO A 176 9.58 -3.40 7.52
N PRO A 177 10.40 -4.43 7.85
CA PRO A 177 11.56 -4.80 7.05
C PRO A 177 11.13 -5.58 5.81
N LEU A 178 10.53 -4.91 4.82
CA LEU A 178 10.07 -5.53 3.57
C LEU A 178 11.24 -6.08 2.74
N LEU A 179 11.03 -7.22 2.08
CA LEU A 179 11.91 -7.67 0.99
C LEU A 179 11.61 -6.90 -0.32
N PRO A 180 12.52 -6.94 -1.30
CA PRO A 180 12.25 -6.40 -2.64
C PRO A 180 10.94 -6.93 -3.24
N ALA A 181 10.31 -6.09 -4.07
CA ALA A 181 9.01 -6.38 -4.69
C ALA A 181 7.94 -6.83 -3.68
N SER A 182 7.87 -6.14 -2.55
CA SER A 182 6.86 -6.36 -1.50
C SER A 182 6.16 -5.05 -1.15
N SER A 183 4.86 -5.16 -0.88
CA SER A 183 4.00 -4.05 -0.51
C SER A 183 3.30 -4.37 0.80
N PHE A 184 3.21 -3.35 1.64
CA PHE A 184 2.47 -3.33 2.89
C PHE A 184 1.45 -2.20 2.81
N LEU A 185 0.21 -2.47 3.23
CA LEU A 185 -0.84 -1.46 3.25
C LEU A 185 -1.20 -1.09 4.67
N ILE A 186 -1.67 0.13 4.83
CA ILE A 186 -2.02 0.73 6.11
C ILE A 186 -3.35 1.45 5.94
N GLN A 187 -4.23 1.29 6.92
CA GLN A 187 -5.40 2.15 7.08
C GLN A 187 -5.16 3.12 8.23
N ILE A 188 -5.61 4.35 8.05
CA ILE A 188 -5.42 5.45 9.01
C ILE A 188 -6.78 6.08 9.24
N HIS A 189 -7.22 6.12 10.50
CA HIS A 189 -8.53 6.65 10.89
C HIS A 189 -8.35 7.80 11.86
N LYS A 190 -9.07 8.90 11.66
CA LYS A 190 -9.10 9.98 12.65
C LYS A 190 -9.86 9.51 13.89
N VAL A 191 -9.25 9.63 15.06
CA VAL A 191 -9.88 9.34 16.35
C VAL A 191 -10.78 10.52 16.72
N MET A 192 -12.02 10.23 17.14
CA MET A 192 -13.00 11.22 17.58
C MET A 192 -12.59 11.87 18.91
#